data_AF-A0A9P3LK11-F1
#
_entry.id   AF-A0A9P3LK11-F1
#
_cell.length_a   1.000
_cell.length_b   1.000
_cell.length_c   1.000
_cell.angle_alpha   90.00
_cell.angle_beta   90.00
_cell.angle_gamma   90.00
#
_symmetry.space_group_name_H-M   'P 1'
#
loop_
_entity.id
_entity.type
_entity.pdbx_description
1 polymer ?
#
loop_
_entity_poly.entity_id
_entity_poly.type
_entity_poly.pdbx_seq_one_letter_code
_entity_poly.pdbx_strand_id
1 'polypeptide(L)'
;MNFLANLVKVFPSLKTRPLYLTGESYAGRYIPYITKTYFRMADPPINLAKIVIGDGTIGSLVEYELLPTLSVIETYPQLIGYDPEVYESFKEQSRLCGFDLNLTYPQNGTFPTLNPPLPWSGNTLDMRRRVRDTMSFKQALRQEGAKRRTDIARRDAAKEAARFARRDQWKREYLNRRADGQLDPIYQCDLHDQMINYALTSALPWKGNDLGGFDFYNVPDALDPQVPMDAGNVLNDDRTRSAIHAPTSKDWVESINYAFGDGSGDPSPESMVFLTELATDATEHGVHVIIYSGNDDSLVAHISSEVVIQNTTFGGIQGFTRPPATPWFGDDGVRAGIVHQERNWTFVLIENAGHLVAQQQPGRAFVLAREFIFGNNQTGLVTNPSGGGVSVVGGEDAALAGTVHPGQLGIYVGSGATQSTYTYPSATIAAWNSFFATVTTHNALSTGTGAASQTSSSGTAQTSGALERVVCWWPAALAGVMLLAL
;
A
#
# COMPACT_ATOMS: atom_id res chain seq x y z
N MET A 1 -15.12 -10.52 20.44
CA MET A 1 -16.40 -10.75 19.74
C MET A 1 -17.65 -10.22 20.45
N ASN A 2 -17.54 -9.59 21.62
CA ASN A 2 -18.71 -9.14 22.41
C ASN A 2 -19.66 -8.20 21.64
N PHE A 3 -19.13 -7.29 20.82
CA PHE A 3 -19.95 -6.40 19.99
C PHE A 3 -20.88 -7.19 19.06
N LEU A 4 -20.34 -8.12 18.27
CA LEU A 4 -21.13 -8.94 17.35
C LEU A 4 -22.14 -9.83 18.08
N ALA A 5 -21.74 -10.41 19.22
CA ALA A 5 -22.64 -11.20 20.05
C ALA A 5 -23.82 -10.37 20.60
N ASN A 6 -23.60 -9.09 20.92
CA ASN A 6 -24.67 -8.19 21.35
C ASN A 6 -25.50 -7.68 20.16
N LEU A 7 -24.85 -7.42 19.01
CA LEU A 7 -25.53 -6.97 17.79
C LEU A 7 -26.60 -7.98 17.36
N VAL A 8 -26.27 -9.27 17.32
CA VAL A 8 -27.24 -10.31 16.94
C VAL A 8 -28.29 -10.60 18.01
N LYS A 9 -28.09 -10.18 19.27
CA LYS A 9 -29.16 -10.22 20.28
C LYS A 9 -30.20 -9.13 20.01
N VAL A 10 -29.76 -7.96 19.56
CA VAL A 10 -30.65 -6.83 19.23
C VAL A 10 -31.31 -7.04 17.86
N PHE A 11 -30.56 -7.57 16.90
CA PHE A 11 -31.01 -7.87 15.54
C PHE A 11 -30.81 -9.35 15.19
N PRO A 12 -31.68 -10.26 15.69
CA PRO A 12 -31.51 -11.71 15.52
C PRO A 12 -31.46 -12.19 14.07
N SER A 13 -32.10 -11.45 13.16
CA SER A 13 -32.05 -11.75 11.72
C SER A 13 -30.64 -11.73 11.16
N LEU A 14 -29.70 -10.99 11.76
CA LEU A 14 -28.30 -10.92 11.30
C LEU A 14 -27.48 -12.17 11.60
N LYS A 15 -27.94 -13.04 12.53
CA LYS A 15 -27.18 -14.24 12.93
C LYS A 15 -26.94 -15.20 11.75
N THR A 16 -27.91 -15.34 10.86
CA THR A 16 -27.86 -16.29 9.73
C THR A 16 -27.41 -15.67 8.42
N ARG A 17 -27.34 -14.33 8.34
CA ARG A 17 -26.93 -13.64 7.11
C ARG A 17 -25.43 -13.78 6.90
N PRO A 18 -24.97 -13.92 5.64
CA PRO A 18 -23.56 -13.87 5.35
C PRO A 18 -22.99 -12.51 5.77
N LEU A 19 -21.99 -12.54 6.65
CA LEU A 19 -21.23 -11.38 7.05
C LEU A 19 -20.00 -11.26 6.15
N TYR A 20 -19.81 -10.06 5.61
CA TYR A 20 -18.59 -9.67 4.91
C TYR A 20 -17.84 -8.72 5.82
N LEU A 21 -16.67 -9.15 6.30
CA LEU A 21 -15.82 -8.35 7.18
C LEU A 21 -14.83 -7.58 6.30
N THR A 22 -15.06 -6.28 6.11
CA THR A 22 -14.26 -5.45 5.20
C THR A 22 -13.54 -4.34 5.95
N GLY A 23 -12.44 -3.88 5.41
CA GLY A 23 -11.72 -2.73 5.93
C GLY A 23 -10.43 -2.51 5.15
N GLU A 24 -9.82 -1.36 5.37
CA GLU A 24 -8.60 -0.95 4.68
C GLU A 24 -7.50 -0.51 5.63
N SER A 25 -6.29 -0.32 5.10
CA SER A 25 -5.15 0.20 5.86
C SER A 25 -4.79 -0.71 7.04
N TYR A 26 -4.76 -0.16 8.26
CA TYR A 26 -4.54 -0.92 9.48
C TYR A 26 -5.59 -2.02 9.74
N ALA A 27 -6.69 -2.09 8.97
CA ALA A 27 -7.57 -3.25 8.99
C ALA A 27 -6.88 -4.55 8.52
N GLY A 28 -5.75 -4.45 7.79
CA GLY A 28 -4.84 -5.59 7.55
C GLY A 28 -4.28 -6.21 8.84
N ARG A 29 -4.35 -5.47 9.95
CA ARG A 29 -4.14 -5.95 11.32
C ARG A 29 -5.43 -6.53 11.91
N TYR A 30 -6.49 -5.73 11.92
CA TYR A 30 -7.72 -6.04 12.65
C TYR A 30 -8.42 -7.27 12.10
N ILE A 31 -8.58 -7.37 10.79
CA ILE A 31 -9.38 -8.41 10.14
C ILE A 31 -8.76 -9.79 10.38
N PRO A 32 -7.45 -10.02 10.19
CA PRO A 32 -6.83 -11.29 10.55
C PRO A 32 -6.98 -11.66 12.03
N TYR A 33 -6.83 -10.71 12.97
CA TYR A 33 -6.98 -11.00 14.41
C TYR A 33 -8.43 -11.30 14.82
N ILE A 34 -9.37 -10.54 14.28
CA ILE A 34 -10.80 -10.79 14.48
C ILE A 34 -11.14 -12.19 13.94
N THR A 35 -10.68 -12.51 12.74
CA THR A 35 -10.98 -13.79 12.06
C THR A 35 -10.30 -14.98 12.76
N LYS A 36 -9.04 -14.84 13.20
CA LYS A 36 -8.37 -15.84 14.04
C LYS A 36 -9.13 -16.11 15.34
N THR A 37 -9.68 -15.06 15.95
CA THR A 37 -10.52 -15.21 17.15
C THR A 37 -11.83 -15.91 16.80
N TYR A 38 -12.45 -15.58 15.66
CA TYR A 38 -13.70 -16.19 15.18
C TYR A 38 -13.58 -17.70 15.02
N PHE A 39 -12.55 -18.20 14.31
CA PHE A 39 -12.39 -19.64 14.06
C PHE A 39 -12.11 -20.47 15.31
N ARG A 40 -11.64 -19.84 16.38
CA ARG A 40 -11.39 -20.50 17.68
C ARG A 40 -12.65 -20.59 18.55
N MET A 41 -13.77 -20.02 18.12
CA MET A 41 -15.03 -20.06 18.89
C MET A 41 -15.79 -21.35 18.60
N ALA A 42 -16.30 -21.99 19.66
CA ALA A 42 -17.18 -23.15 19.51
C ALA A 42 -18.58 -22.80 18.96
N ASP A 43 -19.09 -21.59 19.27
CA ASP A 43 -20.37 -21.06 18.79
C ASP A 43 -20.19 -19.59 18.36
N PRO A 44 -19.70 -19.32 17.15
CA PRO A 44 -19.55 -17.96 16.65
C PRO A 44 -20.93 -17.27 16.49
N PRO A 45 -21.05 -15.97 16.83
CA PRO A 45 -22.34 -15.29 16.87
C PRO A 45 -22.90 -14.92 15.49
N ILE A 46 -22.10 -15.05 14.42
CA ILE A 46 -22.40 -14.61 13.06
C ILE A 46 -21.95 -15.67 12.06
N ASN A 47 -22.47 -15.61 10.83
CA ASN A 47 -22.03 -16.45 9.72
C ASN A 47 -21.02 -15.68 8.85
N LEU A 48 -19.72 -15.83 9.11
CA LEU A 48 -18.68 -15.16 8.33
C LEU A 48 -18.56 -15.81 6.95
N ALA A 49 -18.76 -15.04 5.89
CA ALA A 49 -18.69 -15.54 4.51
C ALA A 49 -17.41 -15.13 3.79
N LYS A 50 -16.99 -13.85 3.95
CA LYS A 50 -15.74 -13.35 3.36
C LYS A 50 -15.05 -12.36 4.28
N ILE A 51 -13.73 -12.33 4.17
CA ILE A 51 -12.90 -11.25 4.70
C ILE A 51 -12.30 -10.47 3.53
N VAL A 52 -12.30 -9.15 3.64
CA VAL A 52 -11.85 -8.24 2.58
C VAL A 52 -10.90 -7.20 3.15
N ILE A 53 -9.69 -7.14 2.62
CA ILE A 53 -8.64 -6.23 3.09
C ILE A 53 -8.19 -5.36 1.92
N GLY A 54 -8.47 -4.06 1.99
CA GLY A 54 -7.95 -3.06 1.04
C GLY A 54 -6.66 -2.43 1.53
N ASP A 55 -5.65 -2.32 0.66
CA ASP A 55 -4.42 -1.53 0.91
C ASP A 55 -3.89 -1.76 2.34
N GLY A 56 -3.83 -3.05 2.73
CA GLY A 56 -3.82 -3.46 4.13
C GLY A 56 -2.43 -3.72 4.67
N THR A 57 -2.15 -3.25 5.88
CA THR A 57 -0.88 -3.52 6.59
C THR A 57 -0.88 -4.96 7.15
N ILE A 58 -0.81 -5.95 6.26
CA ILE A 58 -0.81 -7.38 6.62
C ILE A 58 0.60 -7.84 7.00
N GLY A 59 1.60 -7.41 6.23
CA GLY A 59 3.02 -7.62 6.49
C GLY A 59 3.62 -6.63 7.50
N SER A 60 4.94 -6.67 7.67
CA SER A 60 5.70 -5.75 8.49
C SER A 60 5.79 -4.34 7.86
N LEU A 61 6.19 -3.33 8.64
CA LEU A 61 6.44 -1.98 8.14
C LEU A 61 7.45 -1.96 6.99
N VAL A 62 8.47 -2.81 7.07
CA VAL A 62 9.47 -2.92 6.01
C VAL A 62 8.82 -3.44 4.72
N GLU A 63 7.91 -4.41 4.82
CA GLU A 63 7.25 -5.03 3.67
C GLU A 63 6.21 -4.11 3.01
N TYR A 64 5.46 -3.33 3.80
CA TYR A 64 4.43 -2.46 3.23
C TYR A 64 4.92 -1.07 2.83
N GLU A 65 5.84 -0.45 3.59
CA GLU A 65 6.27 0.94 3.35
C GLU A 65 7.59 1.01 2.57
N LEU A 66 8.58 0.18 2.93
CA LEU A 66 9.96 0.37 2.43
C LEU A 66 10.25 -0.44 1.17
N LEU A 67 9.95 -1.74 1.21
CA LEU A 67 10.18 -2.68 0.12
C LEU A 67 9.56 -2.20 -1.21
N PRO A 68 8.31 -1.69 -1.25
CA PRO A 68 7.68 -1.30 -2.51
C PRO A 68 8.22 -0.01 -3.13
N THR A 69 9.14 0.70 -2.49
CA THR A 69 9.58 2.04 -2.95
C THR A 69 10.04 2.03 -4.41
N LEU A 70 10.81 1.01 -4.82
CA LEU A 70 11.30 0.93 -6.20
C LEU A 70 10.14 0.76 -7.19
N SER A 71 9.15 -0.10 -6.89
CA SER A 71 8.00 -0.28 -7.77
C SER A 71 7.10 0.94 -7.80
N VAL A 72 6.97 1.68 -6.69
CA VAL A 72 6.28 2.98 -6.68
C VAL A 72 6.97 3.96 -7.61
N ILE A 73 8.31 4.00 -7.64
CA ILE A 73 9.07 4.81 -8.61
C ILE A 73 8.87 4.32 -10.05
N GLU A 74 8.78 3.02 -10.28
CA GLU A 74 8.52 2.45 -11.61
C GLU A 74 7.09 2.75 -12.10
N THR A 75 6.12 2.75 -11.19
CA THR A 75 4.73 3.17 -11.42
C THR A 75 4.65 4.68 -11.68
N TYR A 76 5.36 5.49 -10.90
CA TYR A 76 5.38 6.96 -10.96
C TYR A 76 6.81 7.53 -11.11
N PRO A 77 7.46 7.38 -12.27
CA PRO A 77 8.82 7.90 -12.51
C PRO A 77 8.92 9.43 -12.41
N GLN A 78 7.79 10.14 -12.43
CA GLN A 78 7.67 11.56 -12.10
C GLN A 78 8.30 11.88 -10.73
N LEU A 79 8.23 10.96 -9.77
CA LEU A 79 8.77 11.09 -8.41
C LEU A 79 10.27 11.36 -8.39
N ILE A 80 10.99 10.81 -9.36
CA ILE A 80 12.43 11.03 -9.55
C ILE A 80 12.73 11.97 -10.72
N GLY A 81 11.69 12.52 -11.36
CA GLY A 81 11.79 13.36 -12.54
C GLY A 81 12.28 12.62 -13.78
N TYR A 82 11.94 11.33 -13.92
CA TYR A 82 12.35 10.45 -15.02
C TYR A 82 13.87 10.34 -15.18
N ASP A 83 14.61 10.32 -14.06
CA ASP A 83 16.06 10.38 -14.07
C ASP A 83 16.72 8.99 -13.96
N PRO A 84 17.36 8.46 -15.03
CA PRO A 84 17.91 7.11 -15.02
C PRO A 84 18.98 6.86 -13.96
N GLU A 85 19.81 7.86 -13.65
CA GLU A 85 20.89 7.70 -12.65
C GLU A 85 20.32 7.59 -11.24
N VAL A 86 19.25 8.34 -10.96
CA VAL A 86 18.55 8.29 -9.68
C VAL A 86 17.83 6.95 -9.53
N TYR A 87 17.20 6.48 -10.60
CA TYR A 87 16.58 5.16 -10.63
C TYR A 87 17.58 4.03 -10.35
N GLU A 88 18.73 4.00 -11.03
CA GLU A 88 19.75 2.97 -10.78
C GLU A 88 20.30 3.04 -9.35
N SER A 89 20.33 4.24 -8.76
CA SER A 89 20.65 4.41 -7.34
C SER A 89 19.59 3.76 -6.43
N PHE A 90 18.30 4.01 -6.64
CA PHE A 90 17.23 3.37 -5.87
C PHE A 90 17.20 1.86 -6.06
N LYS A 91 17.44 1.39 -7.30
CA LYS A 91 17.52 -0.04 -7.62
C LYS A 91 18.66 -0.72 -6.86
N GLU A 92 19.84 -0.11 -6.83
CA GLU A 92 20.96 -0.64 -6.07
C GLU A 92 20.74 -0.58 -4.55
N GLN A 93 20.14 0.49 -4.02
CA GLN A 93 19.79 0.54 -2.59
C GLN A 93 18.77 -0.54 -2.22
N SER A 94 17.73 -0.72 -3.05
CA SER A 94 16.73 -1.77 -2.88
C SER A 94 17.39 -3.16 -2.79
N ARG A 95 18.34 -3.45 -3.69
CA ARG A 95 19.14 -4.69 -3.68
C ARG A 95 20.01 -4.83 -2.41
N LEU A 96 20.67 -3.76 -1.97
CA LEU A 96 21.48 -3.79 -0.75
C LEU A 96 20.64 -3.98 0.52
N CYS A 97 19.39 -3.54 0.50
CA CYS A 97 18.41 -3.73 1.57
C CYS A 97 17.69 -5.08 1.53
N GLY A 98 17.89 -5.87 0.45
CA GLY A 98 17.23 -7.16 0.24
C GLY A 98 15.76 -7.05 -0.13
N PHE A 99 15.35 -5.92 -0.72
CA PHE A 99 13.97 -5.64 -1.13
C PHE A 99 13.64 -6.19 -2.54
N ASP A 100 14.64 -6.69 -3.27
CA ASP A 100 14.52 -7.31 -4.59
C ASP A 100 14.02 -8.77 -4.51
N LEU A 101 12.88 -8.97 -3.84
CA LEU A 101 12.27 -10.29 -3.71
C LEU A 101 11.77 -10.81 -5.07
N ASN A 102 12.16 -12.03 -5.42
CA ASN A 102 11.70 -12.70 -6.63
C ASN A 102 10.47 -13.57 -6.33
N LEU A 103 9.29 -13.12 -6.77
CA LEU A 103 8.05 -13.86 -6.65
C LEU A 103 8.01 -14.98 -7.70
N THR A 104 7.77 -16.21 -7.26
CA THR A 104 7.59 -17.37 -8.15
C THR A 104 6.16 -17.91 -8.05
N TYR A 105 5.69 -18.57 -9.10
CA TYR A 105 4.32 -19.02 -9.21
C TYR A 105 4.30 -20.50 -9.65
N PRO A 106 3.93 -21.46 -8.76
CA PRO A 106 3.71 -21.29 -7.33
C PRO A 106 4.97 -20.87 -6.58
N GLN A 107 4.79 -20.32 -5.37
CA GLN A 107 5.92 -20.00 -4.50
C GLN A 107 6.52 -21.29 -3.93
N ASN A 108 7.84 -21.29 -3.72
CA ASN A 108 8.53 -22.36 -3.01
C ASN A 108 9.46 -21.78 -1.94
N GLY A 109 9.05 -21.90 -0.68
CA GLY A 109 9.78 -21.36 0.46
C GLY A 109 9.28 -19.97 0.85
N THR A 110 9.47 -19.62 2.11
CA THR A 110 9.09 -18.30 2.65
C THR A 110 10.18 -17.27 2.36
N PHE A 111 9.78 -16.03 2.14
CA PHE A 111 10.74 -14.93 2.05
C PHE A 111 11.50 -14.76 3.37
N PRO A 112 12.77 -14.30 3.34
CA PRO A 112 13.50 -14.00 4.56
C PRO A 112 12.81 -12.86 5.33
N THR A 113 12.87 -12.91 6.66
CA THR A 113 12.47 -11.75 7.47
C THR A 113 13.39 -10.58 7.17
N LEU A 114 12.81 -9.46 6.73
CA LEU A 114 13.54 -8.26 6.40
C LEU A 114 13.82 -7.45 7.68
N ASN A 115 15.09 -7.39 8.08
CA ASN A 115 15.57 -6.57 9.19
C ASN A 115 16.68 -5.63 8.71
N PRO A 116 16.37 -4.71 7.79
CA PRO A 116 17.38 -3.84 7.20
C PRO A 116 17.91 -2.82 8.23
N PRO A 117 19.13 -2.30 8.06
CA PRO A 117 19.60 -1.18 8.84
C PRO A 117 18.76 0.06 8.51
N LEU A 118 18.18 0.64 9.56
CA LEU A 118 17.44 1.90 9.51
C LEU A 118 18.24 2.96 10.27
N PRO A 119 18.17 4.24 9.86
CA PRO A 119 18.95 5.31 10.49
C PRO A 119 18.75 5.33 12.01
N TRP A 120 19.81 5.00 12.76
CA TRP A 120 19.79 4.90 14.22
C TRP A 120 19.82 6.32 14.84
N SER A 121 18.64 6.93 14.96
CA SER A 121 18.33 7.86 16.04
C SER A 121 16.80 7.98 16.13
N GLY A 122 16.25 7.88 17.34
CA GLY A 122 14.82 8.00 17.63
C GLY A 122 14.24 9.39 17.36
N ASN A 123 14.39 9.92 16.15
CA ASN A 123 13.94 11.26 15.75
C ASN A 123 13.27 11.35 14.37
N THR A 124 13.33 10.33 13.51
CA THR A 124 12.44 10.28 12.33
C THR A 124 10.99 10.02 12.76
N LEU A 125 10.79 9.18 13.77
CA LEU A 125 9.49 9.00 14.44
C LEU A 125 9.06 10.21 15.29
N ASP A 126 9.99 11.01 15.86
CA ASP A 126 9.67 12.25 16.60
C ASP A 126 9.29 13.40 15.66
N MET A 127 9.85 13.44 14.44
CA MET A 127 9.40 14.38 13.41
C MET A 127 7.97 14.06 12.95
N ARG A 128 7.64 12.77 12.79
CA ARG A 128 6.26 12.31 12.53
C ARG A 128 5.32 12.58 13.74
N ARG A 129 5.85 12.61 14.98
CA ARG A 129 5.13 13.07 16.19
C ARG A 129 4.86 14.59 16.19
N ARG A 130 5.79 15.41 15.71
CA ARG A 130 5.62 16.88 15.58
C ARG A 130 4.63 17.29 14.48
N VAL A 131 4.50 16.49 13.42
CA VAL A 131 3.46 16.65 12.39
C VAL A 131 2.05 16.45 12.98
N ARG A 132 1.92 15.58 13.99
CA ARG A 132 0.69 15.35 14.76
C ARG A 132 0.24 16.58 15.55
N ASP A 133 1.19 17.30 16.16
CA ASP A 133 0.89 18.52 16.95
C ASP A 133 0.59 19.74 16.06
N THR A 134 1.12 19.76 14.83
CA THR A 134 0.86 20.83 13.84
C THR A 134 -0.44 20.68 13.06
N MET A 135 -1.14 19.54 13.12
CA MET A 135 -2.51 19.44 12.59
C MET A 135 -3.49 20.37 13.32
N SER A 136 -3.28 20.64 14.62
CA SER A 136 -4.04 21.69 15.33
C SER A 136 -3.61 23.12 14.94
N PHE A 137 -2.35 23.30 14.50
CA PHE A 137 -1.83 24.58 14.00
C PHE A 137 -2.29 24.88 12.56
N LYS A 138 -2.55 23.86 11.73
CA LYS A 138 -3.16 24.00 10.40
C LYS A 138 -4.57 24.60 10.47
N GLN A 139 -5.34 24.31 11.52
CA GLN A 139 -6.64 24.97 11.77
C GLN A 139 -6.47 26.45 12.17
N ALA A 140 -5.40 26.81 12.88
CA ALA A 140 -5.08 28.21 13.23
C ALA A 140 -4.55 29.02 12.03
N LEU A 141 -3.70 28.44 11.17
CA LEU A 141 -3.17 29.11 9.97
C LEU A 141 -4.19 29.26 8.83
N ARG A 142 -5.23 28.42 8.80
CA ARG A 142 -6.36 28.55 7.84
C ARG A 142 -7.13 29.86 7.98
N GLN A 143 -7.14 30.47 9.18
CA GLN A 143 -7.75 31.78 9.38
C GLN A 143 -6.85 32.96 8.96
N GLU A 144 -5.53 32.75 8.88
CA GLU A 144 -4.55 33.81 8.51
C GLU A 144 -4.23 33.83 7.00
N GLY A 145 -4.39 32.71 6.29
CA GLY A 145 -4.04 32.54 4.86
C GLY A 145 -4.96 33.26 3.85
N ALA A 146 -6.08 33.84 4.29
CA ALA A 146 -7.05 34.49 3.40
C ALA A 146 -6.61 35.86 2.83
N LYS A 147 -5.37 36.32 3.09
CA LYS A 147 -4.97 37.72 2.82
C LYS A 147 -3.83 38.00 1.84
N ARG A 148 -3.26 37.03 1.09
CA ARG A 148 -2.18 37.37 0.14
C ARG A 148 -2.30 36.67 -1.21
N ARG A 149 -2.88 37.38 -2.19
CA ARG A 149 -2.77 37.10 -3.64
C ARG A 149 -2.21 38.34 -4.33
N THR A 150 -1.03 38.19 -4.95
CA THR A 150 -0.65 38.59 -6.33
C THR A 150 0.87 38.34 -6.53
N ASP A 151 1.27 37.95 -7.76
CA ASP A 151 2.64 37.66 -8.27
C ASP A 151 3.15 36.20 -8.22
N ILE A 152 2.39 35.25 -8.79
CA ILE A 152 2.72 33.81 -8.79
C ILE A 152 3.55 33.38 -10.01
N ALA A 153 3.27 33.87 -11.23
CA ALA A 153 3.84 33.32 -12.46
C ALA A 153 5.37 33.52 -12.64
N ARG A 154 5.92 34.68 -12.26
CA ARG A 154 7.37 34.97 -12.43
C ARG A 154 8.25 34.29 -11.37
N ARG A 155 7.65 33.89 -10.23
CA ARG A 155 8.33 33.18 -9.14
C ARG A 155 8.41 31.68 -9.39
N ASP A 156 7.44 31.09 -10.09
CA ASP A 156 7.43 29.64 -10.33
C ASP A 156 8.53 29.19 -11.30
N ALA A 157 8.76 29.91 -12.41
CA ALA A 157 9.86 29.58 -13.34
C ALA A 157 11.26 29.69 -12.69
N ALA A 158 11.47 30.69 -11.82
CA ALA A 158 12.72 30.83 -11.07
C ALA A 158 12.89 29.74 -10.00
N LYS A 159 11.79 29.30 -9.37
CA LYS A 159 11.78 28.16 -8.43
C LYS A 159 12.02 26.83 -9.14
N GLU A 160 11.53 26.66 -10.36
CA GLU A 160 11.75 25.49 -11.21
C GLU A 160 13.21 25.41 -11.68
N ALA A 161 13.80 26.50 -12.15
CA ALA A 161 15.24 26.57 -12.44
C ALA A 161 16.10 26.26 -11.20
N ALA A 162 15.70 26.74 -10.02
CA ALA A 162 16.36 26.40 -8.76
C ALA A 162 16.18 24.93 -8.35
N ARG A 163 15.09 24.25 -8.76
CA ARG A 163 14.91 22.81 -8.55
C ARG A 163 15.81 21.99 -9.45
N PHE A 164 15.96 22.34 -10.72
CA PHE A 164 16.95 21.69 -11.59
C PHE A 164 18.37 21.85 -11.06
N ALA A 165 18.73 23.04 -10.57
CA ALA A 165 20.03 23.27 -9.92
C ALA A 165 20.19 22.43 -8.63
N ARG A 166 19.12 22.27 -7.83
CA ARG A 166 19.10 21.38 -6.66
C ARG A 166 19.17 19.90 -7.04
N ARG A 167 18.56 19.48 -8.14
CA ARG A 167 18.68 18.11 -8.66
C ARG A 167 20.13 17.81 -9.02
N ASP A 168 20.77 18.70 -9.75
CA ASP A 168 22.18 18.54 -10.11
C ASP A 168 23.09 18.60 -8.87
N GLN A 169 22.74 19.39 -7.87
CA GLN A 169 23.43 19.41 -6.57
C GLN A 169 23.21 18.12 -5.78
N TRP A 170 21.99 17.61 -5.70
CA TRP A 170 21.66 16.35 -5.06
C TRP A 170 22.44 15.22 -5.73
N LYS A 171 22.48 15.16 -7.07
CA LYS A 171 23.28 14.19 -7.81
C LYS A 171 24.75 14.28 -7.43
N ARG A 172 25.32 15.48 -7.45
CA ARG A 172 26.71 15.68 -7.01
C ARG A 172 26.92 15.23 -5.57
N GLU A 173 26.07 15.63 -4.63
CA GLU A 173 26.23 15.31 -3.21
C GLU A 173 25.94 13.84 -2.91
N TYR A 174 24.95 13.23 -3.53
CA TYR A 174 24.58 11.83 -3.35
C TYR A 174 25.62 10.90 -4.00
N LEU A 175 25.99 11.15 -5.26
CA LEU A 175 27.03 10.38 -5.95
C LEU A 175 28.41 10.59 -5.32
N ASN A 176 28.73 11.77 -4.79
CA ASN A 176 30.02 12.01 -4.11
C ASN A 176 30.05 11.47 -2.66
N ARG A 177 28.91 11.27 -2.01
CA ARG A 177 28.84 10.71 -0.64
C ARG A 177 28.92 9.19 -0.59
N ARG A 178 28.87 8.52 -1.75
CA ARG A 178 28.68 7.07 -1.84
C ARG A 178 29.79 6.41 -2.67
N ALA A 179 30.44 5.41 -2.09
CA ALA A 179 31.21 4.43 -2.86
C ALA A 179 30.27 3.34 -3.40
N ASP A 180 30.55 2.81 -4.58
CA ASP A 180 29.77 1.71 -5.19
C ASP A 180 29.58 0.55 -4.20
N GLY A 181 28.35 0.03 -4.10
CA GLY A 181 28.00 -1.09 -3.24
C GLY A 181 27.78 -0.78 -1.75
N GLN A 182 27.74 0.50 -1.34
CA GLN A 182 27.42 0.89 0.04
C GLN A 182 26.00 1.45 0.19
N LEU A 183 25.38 1.30 1.37
CA LEU A 183 24.11 1.94 1.69
C LEU A 183 24.27 3.47 1.80
N ASP A 184 23.21 4.21 1.54
CA ASP A 184 23.20 5.66 1.79
C ASP A 184 23.44 5.92 3.29
N PRO A 185 24.40 6.77 3.66
CA PRO A 185 24.76 7.00 5.07
C PRO A 185 23.69 7.76 5.87
N ILE A 186 22.76 8.45 5.20
CA ILE A 186 21.66 9.20 5.82
C ILE A 186 20.40 8.34 5.89
N TYR A 187 19.97 7.81 4.75
CA TYR A 187 18.69 7.10 4.63
C TYR A 187 18.80 5.61 4.95
N GLN A 188 19.98 5.02 4.79
CA GLN A 188 20.17 3.57 4.86
C GLN A 188 19.11 2.85 4.00
N CYS A 189 18.23 2.05 4.61
CA CYS A 189 17.12 1.39 3.92
C CYS A 189 15.76 2.06 4.04
N ASP A 190 15.68 3.29 4.56
CA ASP A 190 14.47 4.11 4.53
C ASP A 190 14.29 4.77 3.15
N LEU A 191 14.08 3.91 2.14
CA LEU A 191 13.97 4.35 0.74
C LEU A 191 12.71 5.19 0.50
N HIS A 192 11.64 4.93 1.25
CA HIS A 192 10.39 5.67 1.15
C HIS A 192 10.59 7.14 1.54
N ASP A 193 11.25 7.40 2.67
CA ASP A 193 11.59 8.77 3.08
C ASP A 193 12.57 9.44 2.09
N GLN A 194 13.54 8.69 1.57
CA GLN A 194 14.45 9.18 0.53
C GLN A 194 13.70 9.60 -0.74
N MET A 195 12.73 8.79 -1.19
CA MET A 195 11.90 9.05 -2.37
C MET A 195 11.05 10.31 -2.16
N ILE A 196 10.34 10.42 -1.03
CA ILE A 196 9.50 11.58 -0.71
C ILE A 196 10.35 12.85 -0.65
N ASN A 197 11.49 12.80 0.05
CA ASN A 197 12.37 13.96 0.13
C ASN A 197 12.86 14.38 -1.27
N TYR A 198 13.30 13.43 -2.09
CA TYR A 198 13.71 13.73 -3.46
C TYR A 198 12.57 14.37 -4.28
N ALA A 199 11.36 13.82 -4.18
CA ALA A 199 10.18 14.32 -4.90
C ALA A 199 9.88 15.79 -4.52
N LEU A 200 9.97 16.13 -3.23
CA LEU A 200 9.71 17.48 -2.71
C LEU A 200 10.80 18.50 -3.05
N THR A 201 12.08 18.08 -3.00
CA THR A 201 13.22 19.01 -3.13
C THR A 201 13.74 19.17 -4.56
N SER A 202 13.63 18.10 -5.35
CA SER A 202 14.40 17.89 -6.58
C SER A 202 13.53 17.54 -7.80
N ALA A 203 12.34 16.98 -7.60
CA ALA A 203 11.40 16.71 -8.69
C ALA A 203 10.29 17.77 -8.80
N LEU A 204 9.46 17.63 -9.82
CA LEU A 204 8.21 18.35 -10.02
C LEU A 204 7.05 17.33 -10.09
N PRO A 205 5.82 17.72 -9.71
CA PRO A 205 5.43 19.06 -9.24
C PRO A 205 5.31 19.22 -7.71
N TRP A 206 5.48 18.14 -6.92
CA TRP A 206 5.27 18.17 -5.46
C TRP A 206 6.07 19.28 -4.78
N LYS A 207 5.46 20.00 -3.83
CA LYS A 207 6.08 21.14 -3.15
C LYS A 207 5.82 21.07 -1.66
N GLY A 208 6.82 21.41 -0.86
CA GLY A 208 6.72 21.42 0.60
C GLY A 208 8.06 21.11 1.23
N ASN A 209 8.14 21.31 2.55
CA ASN A 209 9.35 21.07 3.34
C ASN A 209 9.12 19.95 4.38
N ASP A 210 7.87 19.47 4.50
CA ASP A 210 7.39 18.44 5.43
C ASP A 210 6.41 17.50 4.68
N LEU A 211 5.99 16.38 5.30
CA LEU A 211 4.97 15.44 4.80
C LEU A 211 3.63 16.09 4.37
N GLY A 212 3.42 17.38 4.57
CA GLY A 212 2.26 18.12 4.09
C GLY A 212 2.27 18.50 2.61
N GLY A 213 3.35 18.21 1.87
CA GLY A 213 3.49 18.49 0.44
C GLY A 213 3.43 17.28 -0.49
N PHE A 214 3.36 16.06 0.07
CA PHE A 214 3.34 14.80 -0.64
C PHE A 214 2.21 13.94 -0.10
N ASP A 215 1.26 13.57 -0.96
CA ASP A 215 0.20 12.64 -0.60
C ASP A 215 0.67 11.19 -0.80
N PHE A 216 1.15 10.57 0.27
CA PHE A 216 1.56 9.17 0.22
C PHE A 216 0.39 8.19 0.08
N TYR A 217 -0.86 8.65 0.29
CA TYR A 217 -2.04 7.84 0.03
C TYR A 217 -2.47 7.89 -1.44
N ASN A 218 -1.99 8.84 -2.23
CA ASN A 218 -2.40 9.02 -3.62
C ASN A 218 -1.33 9.82 -4.37
N VAL A 219 -0.33 9.13 -4.92
CA VAL A 219 0.83 9.77 -5.56
C VAL A 219 0.46 10.89 -6.56
N PRO A 220 -0.56 10.73 -7.43
CA PRO A 220 -0.95 11.78 -8.34
C PRO A 220 -1.53 13.05 -7.73
N ASP A 221 -1.85 13.08 -6.42
CA ASP A 221 -2.32 14.28 -5.73
C ASP A 221 -1.15 15.11 -5.20
N ALA A 222 -0.79 16.14 -5.96
CA ALA A 222 0.16 17.18 -5.53
C ALA A 222 -0.55 18.52 -5.27
N LEU A 223 -1.82 18.48 -4.85
CA LEU A 223 -2.57 19.69 -4.48
C LEU A 223 -1.97 20.35 -3.23
N ASP A 224 -1.89 21.68 -3.27
CA ASP A 224 -1.41 22.50 -2.15
C ASP A 224 -2.28 23.77 -2.02
N PRO A 225 -3.12 23.88 -0.97
CA PRO A 225 -3.38 22.84 0.03
C PRO A 225 -4.21 21.68 -0.53
N GLN A 226 -4.03 20.48 0.02
CA GLN A 226 -4.92 19.34 -0.19
C GLN A 226 -6.37 19.67 0.19
N VAL A 227 -7.31 18.97 -0.46
CA VAL A 227 -8.73 19.05 -0.12
C VAL A 227 -8.93 18.45 1.28
N PRO A 228 -9.38 19.23 2.28
CA PRO A 228 -9.64 18.68 3.60
C PRO A 228 -10.75 17.63 3.56
N MET A 229 -10.46 16.49 4.16
CA MET A 229 -11.45 15.50 4.56
C MET A 229 -11.76 15.74 6.04
N ASP A 230 -12.88 16.40 6.33
CA ASP A 230 -13.33 16.61 7.70
C ASP A 230 -14.85 16.54 7.73
N ALA A 231 -15.37 15.44 8.28
CA ALA A 231 -16.80 15.25 8.49
C ALA A 231 -17.29 15.86 9.81
N GLY A 232 -16.40 16.48 10.61
CA GLY A 232 -16.71 16.99 11.94
C GLY A 232 -17.77 18.08 11.93
N ASN A 233 -17.83 18.91 10.89
CA ASN A 233 -18.90 19.90 10.72
C ASN A 233 -20.31 19.26 10.65
N VAL A 234 -20.43 18.05 10.08
CA VAL A 234 -21.68 17.31 9.99
C VAL A 234 -21.89 16.43 11.23
N LEU A 235 -20.86 15.70 11.65
CA LEU A 235 -20.93 14.72 12.73
C LEU A 235 -20.98 15.36 14.13
N ASN A 236 -20.57 16.63 14.26
CA ASN A 236 -20.69 17.40 15.50
C ASN A 236 -21.92 18.32 15.55
N ASP A 237 -22.74 18.39 14.49
CA ASP A 237 -24.03 19.10 14.52
C ASP A 237 -25.00 18.38 15.48
N ASP A 238 -25.63 19.13 16.39
CA ASP A 238 -26.52 18.58 17.42
C ASP A 238 -27.71 17.82 16.84
N ARG A 239 -28.20 18.20 15.65
CA ARG A 239 -29.29 17.47 14.98
C ARG A 239 -28.79 16.14 14.46
N THR A 240 -27.59 16.11 13.87
CA THR A 240 -26.96 14.87 13.44
C THR A 240 -26.76 13.93 14.63
N ARG A 241 -26.13 14.43 15.71
CA ARG A 241 -25.89 13.63 16.92
C ARG A 241 -27.17 13.08 17.53
N SER A 242 -28.21 13.92 17.63
CA SER A 242 -29.52 13.50 18.14
C SER A 242 -30.14 12.41 17.26
N ALA A 243 -30.03 12.54 15.93
CA ALA A 243 -30.60 11.59 14.97
C ALA A 243 -29.89 10.22 14.98
N ILE A 244 -28.57 10.18 15.17
CA ILE A 244 -27.79 8.93 15.25
C ILE A 244 -27.58 8.43 16.69
N HIS A 245 -28.21 9.08 17.67
CA HIS A 245 -28.07 8.80 19.10
C HIS A 245 -26.61 8.84 19.60
N ALA A 246 -25.79 9.72 19.02
CA ALA A 246 -24.41 9.93 19.46
C ALA A 246 -24.34 10.82 20.70
N PRO A 247 -23.43 10.56 21.64
CA PRO A 247 -23.24 11.41 22.81
C PRO A 247 -22.68 12.78 22.42
N THR A 248 -23.05 13.81 23.18
CA THR A 248 -22.50 15.18 23.06
C THR A 248 -21.33 15.44 24.01
N SER A 249 -20.89 14.42 24.77
CA SER A 249 -19.84 14.55 25.78
C SER A 249 -18.43 14.70 25.19
N LYS A 250 -18.26 14.42 23.90
CA LYS A 250 -17.01 14.60 23.16
C LYS A 250 -17.31 14.94 21.70
N ASP A 251 -16.42 15.71 21.09
CA ASP A 251 -16.44 15.93 19.66
C ASP A 251 -15.95 14.70 18.90
N TRP A 252 -16.62 14.41 17.79
CA TRP A 252 -16.14 13.50 16.79
C TRP A 252 -14.84 14.06 16.22
N VAL A 253 -13.89 13.14 16.06
CA VAL A 253 -12.62 13.35 15.38
C VAL A 253 -12.39 12.15 14.47
N GLU A 254 -11.79 12.39 13.32
CA GLU A 254 -11.56 11.37 12.28
C GLU A 254 -10.63 10.24 12.74
N SER A 255 -9.59 10.61 13.50
CA SER A 255 -8.61 9.67 14.01
C SER A 255 -8.28 9.97 15.48
N ILE A 256 -7.94 8.92 16.21
CA ILE A 256 -7.47 9.01 17.58
C ILE A 256 -6.16 8.24 17.71
N ASN A 257 -5.27 8.71 18.58
CA ASN A 257 -4.15 7.90 18.99
C ASN A 257 -4.66 6.83 19.97
N TYR A 258 -4.80 5.59 19.49
CA TYR A 258 -5.20 4.47 20.32
C TYR A 258 -3.96 3.79 20.93
N ALA A 259 -3.86 3.84 22.25
CA ALA A 259 -2.82 3.14 22.99
C ALA A 259 -3.17 1.65 23.09
N PHE A 260 -2.48 0.81 22.33
CA PHE A 260 -2.46 -0.62 22.61
C PHE A 260 -1.54 -0.88 23.82
N GLY A 261 -1.96 -1.75 24.73
CA GLY A 261 -1.16 -2.15 25.88
C GLY A 261 -0.72 -0.98 26.78
N ASP A 262 0.59 -0.83 26.96
CA ASP A 262 1.23 0.19 27.80
C ASP A 262 1.38 1.57 27.12
N GLY A 263 0.86 1.72 25.90
CA GLY A 263 0.94 2.97 25.14
C GLY A 263 2.19 3.11 24.26
N SER A 264 2.99 2.05 24.09
CA SER A 264 4.16 2.02 23.21
C SER A 264 3.89 1.64 21.75
N GLY A 265 2.63 1.38 21.37
CA GLY A 265 2.21 0.91 20.04
C GLY A 265 1.51 -0.45 20.13
N ASP A 266 1.09 -1.03 18.99
CA ASP A 266 0.56 -2.40 18.97
C ASP A 266 1.70 -3.40 19.19
N PRO A 267 1.77 -4.11 20.32
CA PRO A 267 2.84 -5.07 20.59
C PRO A 267 2.64 -6.41 19.86
N SER A 268 1.52 -6.56 19.16
CA SER A 268 1.12 -7.83 18.58
C SER A 268 1.95 -8.10 17.30
N PRO A 269 2.36 -9.34 16.99
CA PRO A 269 3.14 -9.68 15.78
C PRO A 269 2.34 -9.52 14.48
N GLU A 270 2.91 -8.96 13.42
CA GLU A 270 2.29 -8.73 12.10
C GLU A 270 1.44 -9.91 11.59
N SER A 271 0.38 -9.60 10.84
CA SER A 271 -0.68 -10.58 10.52
C SER A 271 -0.15 -11.72 9.66
N MET A 272 0.83 -11.41 8.80
CA MET A 272 1.50 -12.39 7.94
C MET A 272 2.06 -13.60 8.71
N VAL A 273 2.50 -13.44 9.97
CA VAL A 273 3.10 -14.51 10.79
C VAL A 273 2.19 -15.72 10.98
N PHE A 274 0.87 -15.51 10.97
CA PHE A 274 -0.11 -16.59 11.14
C PHE A 274 -1.09 -16.68 9.97
N LEU A 275 -0.81 -16.01 8.85
CA LEU A 275 -1.76 -15.94 7.75
C LEU A 275 -1.99 -17.32 7.10
N THR A 276 -0.99 -18.20 7.09
CA THR A 276 -1.13 -19.61 6.66
C THR A 276 -2.04 -20.43 7.58
N GLU A 277 -1.96 -20.25 8.90
CA GLU A 277 -2.89 -20.87 9.86
C GLU A 277 -4.32 -20.38 9.57
N LEU A 278 -4.48 -19.06 9.45
CA LEU A 278 -5.76 -18.43 9.14
C LEU A 278 -6.32 -18.87 7.79
N ALA A 279 -5.48 -19.04 6.77
CA ALA A 279 -5.89 -19.47 5.44
C ALA A 279 -6.41 -20.91 5.43
N THR A 280 -5.79 -21.79 6.23
CA THR A 280 -6.26 -23.16 6.46
C THR A 280 -7.65 -23.11 7.10
N ASP A 281 -7.80 -22.40 8.22
CA ASP A 281 -9.08 -22.27 8.92
C ASP A 281 -10.17 -21.69 8.00
N ALA A 282 -9.84 -20.64 7.23
CA ALA A 282 -10.77 -20.02 6.29
C ALA A 282 -11.24 -21.01 5.22
N THR A 283 -10.32 -21.84 4.69
CA THR A 283 -10.67 -22.88 3.71
C THR A 283 -11.61 -23.93 4.31
N GLU A 284 -11.31 -24.42 5.51
CA GLU A 284 -12.13 -25.43 6.22
C GLU A 284 -13.55 -24.93 6.51
N HIS A 285 -13.71 -23.62 6.73
CA HIS A 285 -14.99 -22.99 7.03
C HIS A 285 -15.67 -22.38 5.79
N GLY A 286 -15.10 -22.53 4.59
CA GLY A 286 -15.65 -21.94 3.36
C GLY A 286 -15.65 -20.40 3.34
N VAL A 287 -14.76 -19.76 4.10
CA VAL A 287 -14.59 -18.30 4.14
C VAL A 287 -13.64 -17.88 3.02
N HIS A 288 -14.08 -16.96 2.16
CA HIS A 288 -13.24 -16.42 1.10
C HIS A 288 -12.37 -15.27 1.61
N VAL A 289 -11.14 -15.17 1.09
CA VAL A 289 -10.21 -14.09 1.39
C VAL A 289 -10.06 -13.21 0.15
N ILE A 290 -10.36 -11.93 0.28
CA ILE A 290 -10.19 -10.96 -0.79
C ILE A 290 -9.19 -9.91 -0.32
N ILE A 291 -8.12 -9.72 -1.09
CA ILE A 291 -7.18 -8.63 -0.89
C ILE A 291 -7.27 -7.73 -2.12
N TYR A 292 -7.42 -6.43 -1.91
CA TYR A 292 -7.37 -5.48 -3.01
C TYR A 292 -6.39 -4.36 -2.71
N SER A 293 -5.88 -3.73 -3.76
CA SER A 293 -4.93 -2.61 -3.62
C SER A 293 -5.18 -1.53 -4.67
N GLY A 294 -5.09 -0.27 -4.27
CA GLY A 294 -4.94 0.85 -5.19
C GLY A 294 -3.53 0.90 -5.78
N ASN A 295 -3.42 1.06 -7.09
CA ASN A 295 -2.12 1.16 -7.76
C ASN A 295 -1.34 2.46 -7.45
N ASP A 296 -2.04 3.48 -6.94
CA ASP A 296 -1.50 4.82 -6.70
C ASP A 296 -1.13 5.08 -5.23
N ASP A 297 -1.29 4.08 -4.36
CA ASP A 297 -0.84 4.14 -2.98
C ASP A 297 0.69 3.92 -2.90
N SER A 298 1.41 4.84 -2.25
CA SER A 298 2.84 4.65 -1.97
C SER A 298 3.13 4.16 -0.56
N LEU A 299 2.15 4.23 0.35
CA LEU A 299 2.34 3.82 1.74
C LEU A 299 2.16 2.32 1.94
N VAL A 300 1.11 1.75 1.35
CA VAL A 300 0.78 0.30 1.41
C VAL A 300 0.60 -0.21 -0.01
N ALA A 301 1.62 0.02 -0.83
CA ALA A 301 1.60 -0.32 -2.25
C ALA A 301 1.32 -1.82 -2.48
N HIS A 302 0.66 -2.14 -3.59
CA HIS A 302 0.13 -3.47 -3.90
C HIS A 302 1.16 -4.62 -3.85
N ILE A 303 2.44 -4.35 -4.17
CA ILE A 303 3.51 -5.36 -4.07
C ILE A 303 3.56 -5.98 -2.67
N SER A 304 3.30 -5.19 -1.62
CA SER A 304 3.29 -5.71 -0.25
C SER A 304 2.23 -6.81 -0.06
N SER A 305 1.05 -6.63 -0.65
CA SER A 305 -0.03 -7.62 -0.65
C SER A 305 0.36 -8.87 -1.45
N GLU A 306 1.03 -8.71 -2.60
CA GLU A 306 1.51 -9.83 -3.40
C GLU A 306 2.59 -10.64 -2.68
N VAL A 307 3.55 -9.98 -2.02
CA VAL A 307 4.57 -10.63 -1.18
C VAL A 307 3.90 -11.44 -0.08
N VAL A 308 2.94 -10.86 0.62
CA VAL A 308 2.18 -11.54 1.68
C VAL A 308 1.42 -12.75 1.14
N ILE A 309 0.78 -12.63 -0.03
CA ILE A 309 0.05 -13.73 -0.67
C ILE A 309 1.03 -14.85 -1.04
N GLN A 310 2.16 -14.54 -1.67
CA GLN A 310 3.17 -15.55 -2.04
C GLN A 310 3.83 -16.17 -0.81
N ASN A 311 3.92 -15.46 0.31
CA ASN A 311 4.43 -16.01 1.56
C ASN A 311 3.40 -16.89 2.31
N THR A 312 2.15 -16.92 1.86
CA THR A 312 1.05 -17.65 2.51
C THR A 312 0.76 -18.97 1.81
N THR A 313 0.58 -20.04 2.57
CA THR A 313 0.08 -21.32 2.04
C THR A 313 -1.42 -21.41 2.22
N PHE A 314 -2.16 -21.58 1.12
CA PHE A 314 -3.61 -21.73 1.11
C PHE A 314 -4.02 -22.84 0.15
N GLY A 315 -4.98 -23.68 0.53
CA GLY A 315 -5.38 -24.85 -0.28
C GLY A 315 -4.22 -25.81 -0.62
N GLY A 316 -3.24 -25.94 0.27
CA GLY A 316 -2.12 -26.89 0.14
C GLY A 316 -0.97 -26.48 -0.77
N ILE A 317 -1.04 -25.32 -1.43
CA ILE A 317 0.03 -24.79 -2.29
C ILE A 317 0.40 -23.39 -1.79
N GLN A 318 1.69 -23.06 -1.79
CA GLN A 318 2.17 -21.76 -1.35
C GLN A 318 2.00 -20.73 -2.45
N GLY A 319 1.37 -19.59 -2.11
CA GLY A 319 1.14 -18.50 -3.04
C GLY A 319 0.20 -18.85 -4.18
N PHE A 320 0.00 -17.94 -5.13
CA PHE A 320 -0.74 -18.22 -6.38
C PHE A 320 0.07 -19.10 -7.33
N THR A 321 -0.59 -19.98 -8.09
CA THR A 321 0.08 -20.86 -9.05
C THR A 321 0.41 -20.18 -10.37
N ARG A 322 -0.18 -19.01 -10.63
CA ARG A 322 0.09 -18.19 -11.81
C ARG A 322 0.17 -16.71 -11.42
N PRO A 323 0.96 -15.89 -12.15
CA PRO A 323 1.00 -14.45 -11.89
C PRO A 323 -0.38 -13.80 -12.15
N PRO A 324 -0.83 -12.86 -11.29
CA PRO A 324 -1.99 -12.03 -11.57
C PRO A 324 -1.84 -11.31 -12.92
N ALA A 325 -2.73 -11.59 -13.87
CA ALA A 325 -2.60 -11.07 -15.23
C ALA A 325 -3.95 -10.93 -15.97
N THR A 326 -5.08 -11.23 -15.31
CA THR A 326 -6.40 -11.16 -15.94
C THR A 326 -6.98 -9.76 -15.81
N PRO A 327 -7.28 -9.05 -16.92
CA PRO A 327 -7.88 -7.74 -16.83
C PRO A 327 -9.34 -7.82 -16.35
N TRP A 328 -9.77 -6.82 -15.60
CA TRP A 328 -11.18 -6.57 -15.31
C TRP A 328 -11.56 -5.13 -15.65
N PHE A 329 -12.86 -4.87 -15.79
CA PHE A 329 -13.38 -3.64 -16.39
C PHE A 329 -14.45 -3.01 -15.50
N GLY A 330 -14.51 -1.68 -15.53
CA GLY A 330 -15.61 -0.92 -14.94
C GLY A 330 -16.89 -1.02 -15.77
N ASP A 331 -17.99 -0.49 -15.23
CA ASP A 331 -19.27 -0.41 -15.94
C ASP A 331 -19.20 0.50 -17.19
N ASP A 332 -18.19 1.37 -17.27
CA ASP A 332 -17.87 2.21 -18.43
C ASP A 332 -17.12 1.46 -19.54
N GLY A 333 -16.79 0.19 -19.33
CA GLY A 333 -15.99 -0.64 -20.24
C GLY A 333 -14.50 -0.31 -20.25
N VAL A 334 -14.04 0.61 -19.40
CA VAL A 334 -12.62 0.94 -19.25
C VAL A 334 -11.97 -0.08 -18.34
N ARG A 335 -10.74 -0.50 -18.66
CA ARG A 335 -9.96 -1.39 -17.81
C ARG A 335 -9.81 -0.75 -16.43
N ALA A 336 -10.16 -1.51 -15.39
CA ALA A 336 -10.11 -1.08 -14.01
C ALA A 336 -8.89 -1.64 -13.28
N GLY A 337 -8.25 -2.67 -13.82
CA GLY A 337 -6.96 -3.20 -13.37
C GLY A 337 -6.88 -4.70 -13.65
N ILE A 338 -6.26 -5.45 -12.73
CA ILE A 338 -6.15 -6.91 -12.80
C ILE A 338 -6.84 -7.62 -11.64
N VAL A 339 -7.31 -8.82 -11.90
CA VAL A 339 -7.90 -9.73 -10.90
C VAL A 339 -7.25 -11.11 -11.04
N HIS A 340 -7.10 -11.79 -9.92
CA HIS A 340 -6.64 -13.17 -9.90
C HIS A 340 -7.39 -13.93 -8.79
N GLN A 341 -7.86 -15.14 -9.09
CA GLN A 341 -8.56 -15.95 -8.10
C GLN A 341 -8.09 -17.40 -8.13
N GLU A 342 -7.79 -17.94 -6.96
CA GLU A 342 -7.43 -19.34 -6.78
C GLU A 342 -7.80 -19.80 -5.37
N ARG A 343 -8.37 -21.01 -5.23
CA ARG A 343 -8.53 -21.67 -3.92
C ARG A 343 -9.22 -20.77 -2.86
N ASN A 344 -10.29 -20.09 -3.25
CA ASN A 344 -11.07 -19.13 -2.44
C ASN A 344 -10.33 -17.85 -2.02
N TRP A 345 -9.17 -17.58 -2.62
CA TRP A 345 -8.47 -16.31 -2.52
C TRP A 345 -8.68 -15.48 -3.79
N THR A 346 -8.86 -14.18 -3.62
CA THR A 346 -9.00 -13.21 -4.70
C THR A 346 -8.05 -12.05 -4.44
N PHE A 347 -7.21 -11.73 -5.43
CA PHE A 347 -6.45 -10.48 -5.47
C PHE A 347 -7.01 -9.57 -6.54
N VAL A 348 -7.19 -8.29 -6.22
CA VAL A 348 -7.62 -7.26 -7.18
C VAL A 348 -6.71 -6.05 -7.09
N LEU A 349 -6.05 -5.69 -8.19
CA LEU A 349 -5.39 -4.40 -8.33
C LEU A 349 -6.34 -3.44 -9.04
N ILE A 350 -6.45 -2.22 -8.51
CA ILE A 350 -7.27 -1.16 -9.07
C ILE A 350 -6.37 -0.04 -9.60
N GLU A 351 -6.36 0.15 -10.91
CA GLU A 351 -5.66 1.25 -11.57
C GLU A 351 -6.30 2.60 -11.18
N ASN A 352 -5.49 3.66 -11.16
CA ASN A 352 -5.91 5.04 -10.89
C ASN A 352 -6.58 5.25 -9.52
N ALA A 353 -6.30 4.39 -8.54
CA ALA A 353 -6.82 4.46 -7.19
C ALA A 353 -5.66 4.47 -6.19
N GLY A 354 -5.72 5.36 -5.21
CA GLY A 354 -4.80 5.35 -4.07
C GLY A 354 -5.31 4.49 -2.92
N HIS A 355 -4.81 4.76 -1.72
CA HIS A 355 -5.05 4.02 -0.48
C HIS A 355 -6.54 3.85 -0.14
N LEU A 356 -7.36 4.87 -0.42
CA LEU A 356 -8.78 4.90 -0.08
C LEU A 356 -9.65 4.59 -1.30
N VAL A 357 -9.40 3.49 -2.01
CA VAL A 357 -9.97 3.14 -3.34
C VAL A 357 -11.41 3.64 -3.60
N ALA A 358 -12.34 3.47 -2.65
CA ALA A 358 -13.73 3.91 -2.79
C ALA A 358 -13.91 5.44 -2.90
N GLN A 359 -13.03 6.23 -2.30
CA GLN A 359 -12.99 7.68 -2.42
C GLN A 359 -12.46 8.11 -3.80
N GLN A 360 -11.31 7.59 -4.23
CA GLN A 360 -10.68 8.03 -5.49
C GLN A 360 -11.39 7.46 -6.72
N GLN A 361 -11.85 6.21 -6.67
CA GLN A 361 -12.48 5.50 -7.78
C GLN A 361 -13.81 4.86 -7.37
N PRO A 362 -14.85 5.65 -7.00
CA PRO A 362 -16.11 5.13 -6.48
C PRO A 362 -16.83 4.19 -7.46
N GLY A 363 -16.76 4.45 -8.76
CA GLY A 363 -17.35 3.58 -9.78
C GLY A 363 -16.68 2.20 -9.85
N ARG A 364 -15.34 2.17 -9.83
CA ARG A 364 -14.56 0.92 -9.84
C ARG A 364 -14.71 0.16 -8.52
N ALA A 365 -14.71 0.87 -7.40
CA ALA A 365 -14.95 0.30 -6.08
C ALA A 365 -16.37 -0.31 -5.96
N PHE A 366 -17.37 0.32 -6.57
CA PHE A 366 -18.72 -0.24 -6.62
C PHE A 366 -18.78 -1.54 -7.43
N VAL A 367 -18.09 -1.61 -8.59
CA VAL A 367 -17.98 -2.86 -9.36
C VAL A 367 -17.25 -3.93 -8.54
N LEU A 368 -16.12 -3.60 -7.89
CA LEU A 368 -15.41 -4.50 -6.98
C LEU A 368 -16.36 -5.07 -5.91
N ALA A 369 -17.10 -4.18 -5.25
CA ALA A 369 -18.05 -4.55 -4.20
C ALA A 369 -19.18 -5.45 -4.73
N ARG A 370 -19.82 -5.05 -5.83
CA ARG A 370 -20.96 -5.77 -6.43
C ARG A 370 -20.56 -7.14 -6.96
N GLU A 371 -19.46 -7.22 -7.70
CA GLU A 371 -19.10 -8.40 -8.49
C GLU A 371 -18.27 -9.42 -7.70
N PHE A 372 -17.29 -8.97 -6.93
CA PHE A 372 -16.30 -9.85 -6.29
C PHE A 372 -16.51 -9.97 -4.78
N ILE A 373 -16.80 -8.86 -4.09
CA ILE A 373 -17.03 -8.89 -2.63
C ILE A 373 -18.38 -9.52 -2.30
N PHE A 374 -19.49 -8.94 -2.77
CA PHE A 374 -20.82 -9.47 -2.50
C PHE A 374 -21.26 -10.50 -3.54
N GLY A 375 -20.76 -10.38 -4.77
CA GLY A 375 -21.02 -11.31 -5.85
C GLY A 375 -20.12 -12.55 -5.86
N ASN A 376 -20.20 -13.28 -6.97
CA ASN A 376 -19.46 -14.51 -7.23
C ASN A 376 -18.79 -14.50 -8.62
N ASN A 377 -18.46 -13.31 -9.13
CA ASN A 377 -17.83 -13.16 -10.43
C ASN A 377 -16.51 -13.94 -10.48
N GLN A 378 -16.37 -14.82 -11.47
CA GLN A 378 -15.24 -15.76 -11.57
C GLN A 378 -14.10 -15.24 -12.44
N THR A 379 -14.14 -14.00 -12.92
CA THR A 379 -13.04 -13.42 -13.73
C THR A 379 -11.72 -13.49 -12.97
N GLY A 380 -10.68 -14.03 -13.59
CA GLY A 380 -9.37 -14.30 -12.96
C GLY A 380 -9.27 -15.66 -12.27
N LEU A 381 -10.33 -16.48 -12.23
CA LEU A 381 -10.30 -17.79 -11.60
C LEU A 381 -9.48 -18.80 -12.41
N VAL A 382 -8.44 -19.35 -11.78
CA VAL A 382 -7.70 -20.48 -12.35
C VAL A 382 -8.48 -21.76 -12.13
N THR A 383 -8.67 -22.48 -13.24
CA THR A 383 -9.50 -23.68 -13.34
C THR A 383 -8.70 -24.79 -14.02
N ASN A 384 -8.98 -26.03 -13.62
CA ASN A 384 -8.46 -27.23 -14.27
C ASN A 384 -9.62 -27.96 -14.95
N PRO A 385 -10.07 -27.54 -16.15
CA PRO A 385 -11.12 -28.23 -16.87
C PRO A 385 -10.76 -29.71 -17.07
N SER A 386 -11.79 -30.56 -17.05
CA SER A 386 -11.72 -32.01 -17.24
C SER A 386 -11.02 -32.35 -18.57
N GLY A 387 -9.71 -32.54 -18.54
CA GLY A 387 -8.84 -32.55 -19.71
C GLY A 387 -7.36 -32.25 -19.41
N GLY A 388 -7.04 -31.81 -18.20
CA GLY A 388 -5.66 -31.71 -17.69
C GLY A 388 -4.91 -30.43 -18.06
N GLY A 389 -5.56 -29.48 -18.73
CA GLY A 389 -5.03 -28.14 -18.98
C GLY A 389 -5.43 -27.17 -17.88
N VAL A 390 -4.57 -26.18 -17.59
CA VAL A 390 -4.87 -25.04 -16.73
C VAL A 390 -5.50 -23.94 -17.59
N SER A 391 -6.61 -23.35 -17.16
CA SER A 391 -7.25 -22.20 -17.83
C SER A 391 -7.67 -21.12 -16.84
N VAL A 392 -7.62 -19.86 -17.24
CA VAL A 392 -8.04 -18.72 -16.42
C VAL A 392 -9.28 -18.08 -17.02
N VAL A 393 -10.35 -17.96 -16.22
CA VAL A 393 -11.61 -17.34 -16.66
C VAL A 393 -11.37 -15.86 -16.98
N GLY A 394 -11.78 -15.40 -18.16
CA GLY A 394 -11.50 -14.04 -18.64
C GLY A 394 -10.16 -13.88 -19.37
N GLY A 395 -9.33 -14.93 -19.40
CA GLY A 395 -8.02 -14.93 -20.07
C GLY A 395 -6.92 -14.24 -19.27
N GLU A 396 -5.69 -14.31 -19.75
CA GLU A 396 -4.53 -13.64 -19.17
C GLU A 396 -3.88 -12.75 -20.23
N ASP A 397 -3.41 -11.58 -19.82
CA ASP A 397 -2.57 -10.71 -20.65
C ASP A 397 -1.14 -10.74 -20.12
N ALA A 398 -0.22 -11.30 -20.91
CA ALA A 398 1.18 -11.41 -20.52
C ALA A 398 1.85 -10.04 -20.27
N ALA A 399 1.33 -8.95 -20.84
CA ALA A 399 1.82 -7.60 -20.57
C ALA A 399 1.46 -7.11 -19.16
N LEU A 400 0.51 -7.78 -18.49
CA LEU A 400 0.04 -7.43 -17.14
C LEU A 400 0.59 -8.37 -16.04
N ALA A 401 1.38 -9.40 -16.39
CA ALA A 401 1.86 -10.42 -15.48
C ALA A 401 3.07 -9.98 -14.60
N GLY A 402 3.42 -8.70 -14.62
CA GLY A 402 4.53 -8.13 -13.86
C GLY A 402 4.05 -7.33 -12.65
N THR A 403 4.94 -7.07 -11.71
CA THR A 403 4.66 -6.32 -10.48
C THR A 403 4.65 -4.80 -10.66
N VAL A 404 4.80 -4.31 -11.88
CA VAL A 404 4.84 -2.87 -12.20
C VAL A 404 3.67 -2.55 -13.12
N HIS A 405 2.72 -1.78 -12.61
CA HIS A 405 1.59 -1.28 -13.37
C HIS A 405 1.71 0.23 -13.50
N PRO A 406 1.93 0.78 -14.70
CA PRO A 406 2.18 2.21 -14.86
C PRO A 406 1.04 3.08 -14.31
N GLY A 407 1.43 4.10 -13.55
CA GLY A 407 0.52 5.13 -13.08
C GLY A 407 0.16 6.14 -14.16
N GLN A 408 -0.77 7.03 -13.85
CA GLN A 408 -1.15 8.07 -14.79
C GLN A 408 -0.01 9.10 -15.03
N LEU A 409 0.08 9.63 -16.25
CA LEU A 409 1.13 10.59 -16.60
C LEU A 409 0.95 11.95 -15.94
N GLY A 410 -0.30 12.37 -15.76
CA GLY A 410 -0.66 13.67 -15.23
C GLY A 410 -0.67 13.68 -13.70
N ILE A 411 0.02 14.65 -13.10
CA ILE A 411 0.00 14.90 -11.66
C ILE A 411 -0.89 16.10 -11.39
N TYR A 412 -1.84 15.97 -10.47
CA TYR A 412 -2.79 17.01 -10.13
C TYR A 412 -2.12 18.08 -9.27
N VAL A 413 -2.28 19.35 -9.67
CA VAL A 413 -1.65 20.50 -9.02
C VAL A 413 -2.65 21.63 -8.86
N GLY A 414 -2.34 22.57 -7.97
CA GLY A 414 -3.20 23.71 -7.66
C GLY A 414 -3.93 23.50 -6.34
N SER A 415 -5.10 24.11 -6.21
CA SER A 415 -5.99 23.97 -5.05
C SER A 415 -7.32 23.39 -5.50
N GLY A 416 -8.06 22.67 -4.64
CA GLY A 416 -9.24 21.87 -5.03
C GLY A 416 -10.11 22.41 -6.17
N ALA A 417 -10.63 23.65 -6.07
CA ALA A 417 -11.51 24.23 -7.11
C ALA A 417 -10.79 24.79 -8.36
N THR A 418 -9.46 24.81 -8.38
CA THR A 418 -8.60 25.35 -9.45
C THR A 418 -7.56 24.31 -9.90
N GLN A 419 -7.88 23.03 -9.78
CA GLN A 419 -7.01 21.92 -10.13
C GLN A 419 -6.62 21.99 -11.61
N SER A 420 -5.33 21.84 -11.89
CA SER A 420 -4.80 21.58 -13.23
C SER A 420 -3.91 20.34 -13.19
N THR A 421 -3.41 19.93 -14.35
CA THR A 421 -2.54 18.77 -14.48
C THR A 421 -1.15 19.22 -14.93
N TYR A 422 -0.13 18.80 -14.19
CA TYR A 422 1.26 18.89 -14.61
C TYR A 422 1.66 17.60 -15.30
N THR A 423 2.23 17.71 -16.50
CA THR A 423 2.75 16.58 -17.27
C THR A 423 4.16 16.91 -17.72
N TYR A 424 5.09 15.99 -17.52
CA TYR A 424 6.47 16.15 -18.01
C TYR A 424 6.50 16.23 -19.55
N PRO A 425 7.52 16.88 -20.15
CA PRO A 425 7.67 16.93 -21.59
C PRO A 425 7.63 15.54 -22.23
N SER A 426 6.92 15.38 -23.34
CA SER A 426 6.78 14.09 -24.03
C SER A 426 8.14 13.47 -24.43
N ALA A 427 9.14 14.29 -24.74
CA ALA A 427 10.50 13.84 -25.01
C ALA A 427 11.16 13.18 -23.78
N THR A 428 10.91 13.71 -22.57
CA THR A 428 11.40 13.13 -21.31
C THR A 428 10.75 11.77 -21.07
N ILE A 429 9.44 11.68 -21.25
CA ILE A 429 8.68 10.42 -21.10
C ILE A 429 9.16 9.38 -22.12
N ALA A 430 9.35 9.77 -23.38
CA ALA A 430 9.84 8.88 -24.43
C ALA A 430 11.27 8.37 -24.15
N ALA A 431 12.16 9.25 -23.67
CA ALA A 431 13.52 8.86 -23.29
C ALA A 431 13.52 7.85 -22.12
N TRP A 432 12.68 8.08 -21.11
CA TRP A 432 12.50 7.13 -20.02
C TRP A 432 11.99 5.78 -20.49
N ASN A 433 10.94 5.75 -21.32
CA ASN A 433 10.39 4.50 -21.83
C ASN A 433 11.45 3.70 -22.62
N SER A 434 12.29 4.38 -23.40
CA SER A 434 13.42 3.74 -24.09
C SER A 434 14.45 3.18 -23.12
N PHE A 435 14.80 3.91 -22.06
CA PHE A 435 15.71 3.44 -21.01
C PHE A 435 15.12 2.24 -20.27
N PHE A 436 13.88 2.33 -19.79
CA PHE A 436 13.25 1.30 -18.98
C PHE A 436 13.01 -0.01 -19.75
N ALA A 437 12.76 0.07 -21.07
CA ALA A 437 12.74 -1.10 -21.94
C ALA A 437 14.08 -1.85 -21.98
N THR A 438 15.22 -1.15 -21.85
CA THR A 438 16.54 -1.82 -21.76
C THR A 438 16.78 -2.46 -20.40
N VAL A 439 16.37 -1.80 -19.31
CA VAL A 439 16.52 -2.35 -17.95
C VAL A 439 15.70 -3.63 -17.77
N THR A 440 14.45 -3.63 -18.23
CA THR A 440 13.54 -4.78 -18.12
C THR A 440 13.99 -5.97 -18.96
N THR A 441 14.52 -5.73 -20.17
CA THR A 441 15.08 -6.80 -21.02
C THR A 441 16.37 -7.41 -20.46
N HIS A 442 17.22 -6.61 -19.83
CA HIS A 442 18.43 -7.13 -19.15
C HIS A 442 18.10 -8.02 -17.94
N ASN A 443 17.10 -7.63 -17.13
CA ASN A 443 16.64 -8.45 -16.00
C ASN A 443 16.02 -9.79 -16.44
N ALA A 444 15.34 -9.83 -17.59
CA ALA A 444 14.77 -11.06 -18.15
C ALA A 444 15.83 -12.04 -18.71
N LEU A 445 17.01 -11.54 -19.11
CA LEU A 445 18.11 -12.35 -19.62
C LEU A 445 19.00 -12.89 -18.49
N SER A 446 19.13 -12.19 -17.35
CA SER A 446 19.93 -12.63 -16.21
C SER A 446 19.27 -13.76 -15.40
N THR A 447 17.96 -13.89 -15.45
CA THR A 447 17.21 -14.99 -14.78
C THR A 447 17.24 -16.30 -15.57
N GLY A 448 17.76 -16.30 -16.80
CA GLY A 448 17.79 -17.48 -17.70
C GLY A 448 19.04 -18.38 -17.61
N THR A 449 20.05 -18.08 -16.76
CA THR A 449 21.36 -18.78 -16.79
C THR A 449 21.80 -19.43 -15.46
N GLY A 450 20.89 -19.65 -14.52
CA GLY A 450 21.19 -20.27 -13.22
C GLY A 450 21.05 -21.79 -13.15
N ALA A 451 21.72 -22.56 -14.03
CA ALA A 451 21.81 -24.02 -13.87
C ALA A 451 22.99 -24.40 -12.96
N ALA A 452 22.65 -24.84 -11.75
CA ALA A 452 23.41 -25.58 -10.73
C ALA A 452 24.94 -25.75 -10.86
N SER A 453 25.66 -25.33 -9.81
CA SER A 453 26.81 -26.07 -9.28
C SER A 453 26.72 -26.11 -7.75
N GLN A 454 26.30 -27.25 -7.22
CA GLN A 454 26.43 -27.56 -5.80
C GLN A 454 27.90 -27.82 -5.49
N THR A 455 28.45 -27.10 -4.52
CA THR A 455 29.62 -27.57 -3.76
C THR A 455 29.37 -27.39 -2.27
N SER A 456 29.39 -28.51 -1.58
CA SER A 456 29.27 -28.69 -0.14
C SER A 456 30.45 -28.05 0.61
N SER A 457 30.18 -27.33 1.68
CA SER A 457 31.13 -27.23 2.79
C SER A 457 30.40 -27.20 4.13
N SER A 458 30.77 -28.16 4.97
CA SER A 458 30.40 -28.33 6.36
C SER A 458 31.08 -27.28 7.24
N GLY A 459 30.33 -26.56 8.06
CA GLY A 459 30.85 -25.60 9.04
C GLY A 459 29.95 -25.54 10.28
N THR A 460 30.56 -25.86 11.41
CA THR A 460 30.01 -26.03 12.76
C THR A 460 29.20 -24.86 13.31
N ALA A 461 28.11 -25.20 14.01
CA ALA A 461 27.29 -24.31 14.82
C ALA A 461 28.07 -23.69 15.99
N GLN A 462 27.87 -22.40 16.23
CA GLN A 462 28.18 -21.74 17.50
C GLN A 462 27.01 -20.88 17.95
N THR A 463 26.59 -21.13 19.18
CA THR A 463 25.48 -20.51 19.90
C THR A 463 25.94 -19.26 20.66
N SER A 464 25.27 -18.13 20.42
CA SER A 464 25.01 -17.02 21.36
C SER A 464 24.08 -16.05 20.61
N GLY A 465 23.03 -15.43 21.15
CA GLY A 465 22.66 -15.12 22.52
C GLY A 465 22.46 -13.60 22.61
N ALA A 466 21.26 -13.11 22.24
CA ALA A 466 20.59 -11.87 22.67
C ALA A 466 19.65 -11.37 21.55
N LEU A 467 18.34 -11.57 21.73
CA LEU A 467 17.28 -10.98 20.91
C LEU A 467 16.97 -9.59 21.48
N GLU A 468 17.48 -8.53 20.87
CA GLU A 468 16.89 -7.20 21.02
C GLU A 468 15.87 -7.00 19.89
N ARG A 469 14.59 -7.10 20.25
CA ARG A 469 13.46 -6.77 19.37
C ARG A 469 13.31 -5.25 19.35
N VAL A 470 13.55 -4.63 18.20
CA VAL A 470 13.26 -3.22 17.96
C VAL A 470 11.76 -3.09 17.70
N VAL A 471 11.07 -2.34 18.57
CA VAL A 471 9.61 -2.13 18.57
C VAL A 471 9.30 -0.89 17.71
N CYS A 472 8.47 -1.06 16.68
CA CYS A 472 8.03 0.03 15.80
C CYS A 472 6.66 0.59 16.23
N TRP A 473 6.54 1.92 16.14
CA TRP A 473 5.48 2.76 16.72
C TRP A 473 4.61 3.39 15.64
N TRP A 474 3.30 3.13 15.55
CA TRP A 474 2.37 4.01 14.81
C TRP A 474 0.93 3.98 15.37
N PRO A 475 0.22 5.13 15.39
CA PRO A 475 -1.22 5.18 15.60
C PRO A 475 -1.97 4.77 14.33
N ALA A 476 -3.07 4.03 14.49
CA ALA A 476 -4.05 3.75 13.45
C ALA A 476 -4.62 5.07 12.88
N ALA A 477 -4.16 5.47 11.70
CA ALA A 477 -4.83 6.46 10.87
C ALA A 477 -5.74 5.73 9.88
N LEU A 478 -7.00 6.15 9.83
CA LEU A 478 -8.01 5.78 8.83
C LEU A 478 -8.17 4.26 8.58
N ALA A 479 -8.55 3.51 9.61
CA ALA A 479 -8.97 2.13 9.45
C ALA A 479 -10.33 1.90 10.12
N GLY A 480 -11.40 2.08 9.35
CA GLY A 480 -12.72 1.59 9.70
C GLY A 480 -12.84 0.12 9.31
N VAL A 481 -13.15 -0.76 10.26
CA VAL A 481 -13.69 -2.09 9.92
C VAL A 481 -15.19 -1.92 9.69
N MET A 482 -15.62 -2.06 8.44
CA MET A 482 -17.03 -1.99 8.10
C MET A 482 -17.65 -3.39 8.19
N LEU A 483 -18.68 -3.50 9.03
CA LEU A 483 -19.48 -4.71 9.16
C LEU A 483 -20.72 -4.54 8.28
N LEU A 484 -20.69 -5.17 7.10
CA LEU A 484 -21.85 -5.21 6.20
C LEU A 484 -22.49 -6.59 6.27
N ALA A 485 -23.69 -6.63 6.85
CA ALA A 485 -24.60 -7.77 6.74
C ALA A 485 -25.69 -7.36 5.74
N LEU A 486 -25.47 -7.68 4.46
CA LEU A 486 -26.47 -7.44 3.41
C LEU A 486 -27.64 -8.35 3.61
#